data_AF-A0A945ZQE5-F1
#
_entry.id   AF-A0A945ZQE5-F1
#
_cell.length_a   1.000
_cell.length_b   1.000
_cell.length_c   1.000
_cell.angle_alpha   90.00
_cell.angle_beta   90.00
_cell.angle_gamma   90.00
#
_symmetry.space_group_name_H-M   'P 1'
#
loop_
_entity.id
_entity.type
_entity.pdbx_description
1 polymer ?
#
loop_
_entity_poly.entity_id
_entity_poly.type
_entity_poly.pdbx_seq_one_letter_code
_entity_poly.pdbx_strand_id
1 'polypeptide(L)'
;MKNFYAAAFFTMLASLVHAQVAVTLQVDMNEQTVSPDGVHVAGGFQGWDPLATPLADDDMDGIWAVTLDLEPGTHEYKFINGASWDVVEDVPPTCQVEVAGNDNRFIVIEEGATESSSLVCFESCAACGLSTIRMRVDMSVESAVSPNGVHIAGNFQGWDPAGTSLTDANEDGVWEAMVSFHADSLEEGQLVYKFINGNAWTNPNENLTGEPCADDFGNRVHPLSDLNMVLFGDSATGAAPCFGNCGTCITPTNVTFRVDMNTQETVSVNGVHIAGSFQGWSPNANALSDDDGDGIWELVLQVAAGDIQFKFVNGNDWSGNGDGNVDNELVVGDCAAEGSDNRLLSVGTEDLVYEVCYNSCEAECVENPDPADVIFRVEMSEETVNAGGVWVIGNFTDPNWQMGGLQMTDVDADGVYEATANVSGASTILYKFVNGDPSAGDQGVDYFEESGIQLDENNEEIATFETDGCGLANGFGAYNRIHERSGEDEILEAVCFNKCSSCVVSVQELDATLFEAYPNPFDHRLQLVFSSTDAASQFVITDASGRVIENFNVIAGQTSMDLNTSKWSNGTYILRSQTSDGVDARVFLKH
;
A
#
# COMPACT_ATOMS: atom_id res chain seq x y z
N MET A 1 -81.95 20.77 -25.49
CA MET A 1 -82.34 20.20 -24.19
C MET A 1 -81.09 19.63 -23.55
N LYS A 2 -80.74 20.14 -22.37
CA LYS A 2 -79.53 19.78 -21.61
C LYS A 2 -79.78 18.46 -20.88
N ASN A 3 -78.92 17.46 -21.06
CA ASN A 3 -78.84 16.31 -20.16
C ASN A 3 -77.48 16.35 -19.47
N PHE A 4 -77.51 16.71 -18.19
CA PHE A 4 -76.41 16.62 -17.25
C PHE A 4 -76.20 15.15 -16.87
N TYR A 5 -74.99 14.62 -17.07
CA TYR A 5 -74.54 13.41 -16.38
C TYR A 5 -73.67 13.86 -15.20
N ALA A 6 -74.20 13.69 -13.98
CA ALA A 6 -73.43 13.83 -12.75
C ALA A 6 -72.70 12.50 -12.49
N ALA A 7 -71.37 12.52 -12.55
CA ALA A 7 -70.53 11.45 -12.06
C ALA A 7 -70.23 11.73 -10.58
N ALA A 8 -70.75 10.89 -9.68
CA ALA A 8 -70.40 10.92 -8.27
C ALA A 8 -69.02 10.26 -8.11
N PHE A 9 -68.03 11.06 -7.71
CA PHE A 9 -66.70 10.60 -7.34
C PHE A 9 -66.76 10.11 -5.88
N PHE A 10 -66.75 8.80 -5.67
CA PHE A 10 -66.69 8.19 -4.33
C PHE A 10 -65.22 7.94 -4.01
N THR A 11 -64.55 8.88 -3.34
CA THR A 11 -63.22 8.64 -2.75
C THR A 11 -63.39 7.71 -1.55
N MET A 12 -63.10 6.42 -1.76
CA MET A 12 -62.96 5.45 -0.69
C MET A 12 -61.64 5.75 0.03
N LEU A 13 -61.70 6.42 1.18
CA LEU A 13 -60.57 6.52 2.09
C LEU A 13 -60.33 5.11 2.64
N ALA A 14 -59.34 4.40 2.10
CA ALA A 14 -58.85 3.18 2.72
C ALA A 14 -58.06 3.60 3.98
N SER A 15 -58.67 3.46 5.15
CA SER A 15 -57.94 3.45 6.40
C SER A 15 -57.09 2.18 6.42
N LEU A 16 -55.78 2.34 6.20
CA LEU A 16 -54.78 1.31 6.50
C LEU A 16 -54.83 1.06 8.01
N VAL A 17 -55.51 0.00 8.42
CA VAL A 17 -55.40 -0.54 9.77
C VAL A 17 -54.08 -1.31 9.77
N HIS A 18 -53.05 -0.76 10.41
CA HIS A 18 -51.83 -1.51 10.68
C HIS A 18 -52.14 -2.51 11.80
N ALA A 19 -51.52 -3.68 11.75
CA ALA A 19 -51.77 -4.75 12.71
C ALA A 19 -50.90 -4.52 13.94
N GLN A 20 -51.52 -4.28 15.09
CA GLN A 20 -50.83 -4.20 16.37
C GLN A 20 -50.25 -5.56 16.77
N VAL A 21 -49.05 -5.52 17.34
CA VAL A 21 -48.26 -6.66 17.83
C VAL A 21 -48.30 -6.65 19.35
N ALA A 22 -48.52 -7.81 19.97
CA ALA A 22 -48.45 -7.92 21.42
C ALA A 22 -46.98 -7.94 21.87
N VAL A 23 -46.54 -6.88 22.53
CA VAL A 23 -45.16 -6.67 22.97
C VAL A 23 -45.06 -6.81 24.48
N THR A 24 -44.30 -7.79 24.96
CA THR A 24 -44.09 -8.00 26.39
C THR A 24 -42.73 -7.44 26.82
N LEU A 25 -42.75 -6.34 27.57
CA LEU A 25 -41.55 -5.74 28.18
C LEU A 25 -41.39 -6.27 29.60
N GLN A 26 -40.22 -6.81 29.90
CA GLN A 26 -39.94 -7.49 31.17
C GLN A 26 -38.59 -7.02 31.74
N VAL A 27 -38.55 -6.83 33.06
CA VAL A 27 -37.33 -6.49 33.78
C VAL A 27 -37.20 -7.32 35.05
N ASP A 28 -36.06 -7.98 35.19
CA ASP A 28 -35.70 -8.74 36.39
C ASP A 28 -35.18 -7.76 37.45
N MET A 29 -35.85 -7.77 38.60
CA MET A 29 -35.58 -6.90 39.74
C MET A 29 -35.02 -7.66 40.95
N ASN A 30 -34.66 -8.94 40.81
CA ASN A 30 -34.18 -9.77 41.93
C ASN A 30 -32.89 -9.24 42.58
N GLU A 31 -32.10 -8.46 41.84
CA GLU A 31 -30.87 -7.83 42.34
C GLU A 31 -31.11 -6.44 42.96
N GLN A 32 -32.36 -5.95 42.90
CA GLN A 32 -32.74 -4.61 43.30
C GLN A 32 -33.63 -4.62 44.55
N THR A 33 -33.62 -3.51 45.29
CA THR A 33 -34.70 -3.25 46.25
C THR A 33 -35.84 -2.56 45.51
N VAL A 34 -36.93 -3.29 45.26
CA VAL A 34 -38.11 -2.75 44.56
C VAL A 34 -38.77 -1.65 45.39
N SER A 35 -39.07 -0.52 44.75
CA SER A 35 -39.77 0.61 45.35
C SER A 35 -41.16 0.20 45.83
N PRO A 36 -41.63 0.71 46.99
CA PRO A 36 -43.03 0.53 47.42
C PRO A 36 -44.05 1.07 46.42
N ASP A 37 -43.64 2.00 45.54
CA ASP A 37 -44.48 2.56 44.48
C ASP A 37 -44.55 1.64 43.23
N GLY A 38 -43.83 0.51 43.22
CA GLY A 38 -43.83 -0.47 42.13
C GLY A 38 -42.83 -0.16 41.01
N VAL A 39 -42.89 -0.94 39.93
CA VAL A 39 -42.05 -0.80 38.74
C VAL A 39 -42.90 -0.30 37.57
N HIS A 40 -42.39 0.65 36.79
CA HIS A 40 -43.08 1.24 35.65
C HIS A 40 -42.20 1.23 34.39
N VAL A 41 -42.84 1.41 33.24
CA VAL A 41 -42.17 1.70 31.96
C VAL A 41 -42.69 3.00 31.36
N ALA A 42 -41.79 3.83 30.86
CA ALA A 42 -42.09 5.06 30.11
C ALA A 42 -41.41 4.99 28.73
N GLY A 43 -42.00 5.63 27.71
CA GLY A 43 -41.58 5.45 26.32
C GLY A 43 -42.37 6.29 25.31
N GLY A 44 -42.09 6.16 24.02
CA GLY A 44 -42.81 6.94 23.01
C GLY A 44 -44.32 6.65 22.96
N PHE A 45 -44.71 5.40 23.23
CA PHE A 45 -46.07 4.88 23.05
C PHE A 45 -47.12 5.42 24.04
N GLN A 46 -46.70 6.06 25.13
CA GLN A 46 -47.61 6.63 26.13
C GLN A 46 -47.26 8.07 26.53
N GLY A 47 -46.35 8.73 25.80
CA GLY A 47 -45.99 10.13 25.99
C GLY A 47 -44.93 10.41 27.07
N TRP A 48 -44.05 9.46 27.35
CA TRP A 48 -42.99 9.55 28.37
C TRP A 48 -43.51 9.93 29.78
N ASP A 49 -44.66 9.40 30.17
CA ASP A 49 -45.20 9.57 31.52
C ASP A 49 -44.67 8.44 32.44
N PRO A 50 -43.86 8.75 33.48
CA PRO A 50 -43.22 7.77 34.35
C PRO A 50 -44.21 6.95 35.20
N LEU A 51 -45.49 7.34 35.25
CA LEU A 51 -46.54 6.67 36.02
C LEU A 51 -47.57 5.95 35.15
N ALA A 52 -47.57 6.16 33.84
CA ALA A 52 -48.68 5.73 32.99
C ALA A 52 -48.80 4.20 32.87
N THR A 53 -47.68 3.48 32.90
CA THR A 53 -47.65 2.04 32.62
C THR A 53 -46.94 1.27 33.74
N PRO A 54 -47.68 0.79 34.76
CA PRO A 54 -47.13 -0.10 35.78
C PRO A 54 -46.90 -1.52 35.23
N LEU A 55 -45.83 -2.17 35.70
CA LEU A 55 -45.57 -3.58 35.47
C LEU A 55 -46.13 -4.41 36.63
N ALA A 56 -46.37 -5.70 36.38
CA ALA A 56 -46.83 -6.67 37.39
C ALA A 56 -45.83 -7.83 37.54
N ASP A 57 -45.72 -8.34 38.77
CA ASP A 57 -45.02 -9.57 39.14
C ASP A 57 -46.05 -10.52 39.77
N ASP A 58 -46.90 -11.08 38.91
CA ASP A 58 -48.09 -11.84 39.32
C ASP A 58 -47.74 -13.24 39.87
N ASP A 59 -46.61 -13.81 39.48
CA ASP A 59 -46.12 -15.12 39.91
C ASP A 59 -45.04 -15.07 40.99
N MET A 60 -44.62 -13.85 41.40
CA MET A 60 -43.69 -13.60 42.49
C MET A 60 -42.30 -14.19 42.25
N ASP A 61 -41.86 -14.21 40.99
CA ASP A 61 -40.52 -14.65 40.61
C ASP A 61 -39.49 -13.49 40.56
N GLY A 62 -39.96 -12.25 40.76
CA GLY A 62 -39.15 -11.04 40.75
C GLY A 62 -38.94 -10.44 39.37
N ILE A 63 -39.54 -11.02 38.32
CA ILE A 63 -39.58 -10.48 36.96
C ILE A 63 -40.88 -9.68 36.81
N TRP A 64 -40.72 -8.39 36.59
CA TRP A 64 -41.84 -7.47 36.39
C TRP A 64 -42.14 -7.38 34.90
N ALA A 65 -43.41 -7.47 34.51
CA ALA A 65 -43.81 -7.54 33.11
C ALA A 65 -45.04 -6.66 32.77
N VAL A 66 -45.11 -6.22 31.52
CA VAL A 66 -46.31 -5.63 30.91
C VAL A 66 -46.40 -6.01 29.42
N THR A 67 -47.61 -6.27 28.93
CA THR A 67 -47.89 -6.49 27.51
C THR A 67 -48.62 -5.29 26.91
N LEU A 68 -48.11 -4.78 25.80
CA LEU A 68 -48.59 -3.60 25.09
C LEU A 68 -48.91 -3.95 23.64
N ASP A 69 -49.98 -3.38 23.08
CA ASP A 69 -50.30 -3.50 21.67
C ASP A 69 -49.62 -2.37 20.88
N LEU A 70 -48.50 -2.67 20.21
CA LEU A 70 -47.67 -1.71 19.50
C LEU A 70 -47.60 -2.03 18.00
N GLU A 71 -47.56 -0.99 17.16
CA GLU A 71 -47.35 -1.18 15.72
C GLU A 71 -45.91 -1.61 15.40
N PRO A 72 -45.65 -2.30 14.28
CA PRO A 72 -44.29 -2.57 13.80
C PRO A 72 -43.42 -1.31 13.72
N GLY A 73 -42.11 -1.49 13.95
CA GLY A 73 -41.12 -0.41 14.00
C GLY A 73 -40.34 -0.36 15.31
N THR A 74 -39.52 0.68 15.45
CA THR A 74 -38.68 0.91 16.64
C THR A 74 -39.44 1.67 17.71
N HIS A 75 -39.48 1.12 18.93
CA HIS A 75 -40.07 1.77 20.09
C HIS A 75 -39.03 1.97 21.18
N GLU A 76 -38.92 3.21 21.65
CA GLU A 76 -38.01 3.60 22.73
C GLU A 76 -38.71 3.57 24.08
N TYR A 77 -37.99 3.14 25.12
CA TYR A 77 -38.51 3.06 26.48
C TYR A 77 -37.41 3.07 27.55
N LYS A 78 -37.81 3.23 28.82
CA LYS A 78 -37.01 3.08 30.03
C LYS A 78 -37.84 2.45 31.15
N PHE A 79 -37.23 1.59 31.94
CA PHE A 79 -37.78 1.07 33.20
C PHE A 79 -37.51 2.04 34.36
N ILE A 80 -38.45 2.06 35.30
CA ILE A 80 -38.42 2.97 36.46
C ILE A 80 -38.74 2.14 37.71
N ASN A 81 -37.82 2.15 38.68
CA ASN A 81 -38.03 1.51 39.98
C ASN A 81 -38.71 2.47 40.96
N GLY A 82 -39.96 2.82 40.67
CA GLY A 82 -40.79 3.74 41.44
C GLY A 82 -41.66 4.59 40.53
N ALA A 83 -41.95 5.82 40.95
CA ALA A 83 -42.96 6.69 40.36
C ALA A 83 -42.42 8.01 39.78
N SER A 84 -41.08 8.18 39.70
CA SER A 84 -40.46 9.41 39.20
C SER A 84 -39.19 9.13 38.41
N TRP A 85 -38.77 10.12 37.61
CA TRP A 85 -37.53 10.09 36.86
C TRP A 85 -36.26 10.06 37.73
N ASP A 86 -36.35 10.32 39.04
CA ASP A 86 -35.19 10.26 39.94
C ASP A 86 -34.74 8.82 40.24
N VAL A 87 -35.55 7.83 39.86
CA VAL A 87 -35.33 6.38 40.08
C VAL A 87 -35.45 5.58 38.78
N VAL A 88 -35.21 6.25 37.65
CA VAL A 88 -35.08 5.63 36.33
C VAL A 88 -33.77 4.87 36.23
N GLU A 89 -33.76 3.81 35.43
CA GLU A 89 -32.52 3.09 35.13
C GLU A 89 -31.49 3.96 34.37
N ASP A 90 -30.21 3.63 34.55
CA ASP A 90 -29.12 4.00 33.67
C ASP A 90 -28.93 2.91 32.60
N VAL A 91 -29.25 3.21 31.34
CA VAL A 91 -29.20 2.23 30.24
C VAL A 91 -27.77 2.16 29.71
N PRO A 92 -27.11 1.00 29.65
CA PRO A 92 -25.75 0.92 29.12
C PRO A 92 -25.68 1.30 27.63
N PRO A 93 -24.60 1.95 27.14
CA PRO A 93 -24.42 2.31 25.73
C PRO A 93 -24.61 1.15 24.73
N THR A 94 -24.39 -0.08 25.18
CA THR A 94 -24.61 -1.31 24.42
C THR A 94 -26.04 -1.48 23.91
N CYS A 95 -27.06 -1.00 24.63
CA CYS A 95 -28.47 -1.13 24.26
C CYS A 95 -29.20 0.22 24.21
N GLN A 96 -28.44 1.31 24.10
CA GLN A 96 -28.96 2.63 23.79
C GLN A 96 -29.31 2.76 22.30
N VAL A 97 -30.23 3.68 21.99
CA VAL A 97 -30.53 4.09 20.61
C VAL A 97 -29.29 4.76 20.02
N GLU A 98 -28.71 4.14 18.99
CA GLU A 98 -27.39 4.50 18.43
C GLU A 98 -26.25 4.41 19.48
N VAL A 99 -25.00 4.29 19.04
CA VAL A 99 -23.89 4.30 19.99
C VAL A 99 -23.65 5.74 20.44
N ALA A 100 -23.86 6.03 21.73
CA ALA A 100 -23.80 7.37 22.32
C ALA A 100 -24.87 8.36 21.78
N GLY A 101 -26.02 7.84 21.34
CA GLY A 101 -27.19 8.64 21.00
C GLY A 101 -27.96 9.08 22.24
N ASN A 102 -29.26 8.78 22.28
CA ASN A 102 -30.05 9.01 23.49
C ASN A 102 -29.86 7.84 24.47
N ASP A 103 -30.13 8.07 25.75
CA ASP A 103 -29.93 7.08 26.80
C ASP A 103 -31.13 6.13 26.95
N ASN A 104 -32.04 6.05 25.97
CA ASN A 104 -33.21 5.16 26.02
C ASN A 104 -32.86 3.76 25.53
N ARG A 105 -33.56 2.76 26.06
CA ARG A 105 -33.62 1.43 25.43
C ARG A 105 -34.50 1.50 24.19
N PHE A 106 -34.35 0.51 23.32
CA PHE A 106 -35.27 0.30 22.22
C PHE A 106 -35.64 -1.17 22.04
N ILE A 107 -36.75 -1.39 21.37
CA ILE A 107 -37.15 -2.68 20.81
C ILE A 107 -37.56 -2.48 19.36
N VAL A 108 -37.11 -3.36 18.47
CA VAL A 108 -37.54 -3.39 17.07
C VAL A 108 -38.62 -4.44 16.93
N ILE A 109 -39.77 -4.05 16.38
CA ILE A 109 -40.89 -4.93 16.09
C ILE A 109 -40.93 -5.14 14.58
N GLU A 110 -40.62 -6.36 14.16
CA GLU A 110 -40.59 -6.74 12.75
C GLU A 110 -41.97 -6.64 12.08
N GLU A 111 -41.99 -6.31 10.79
CA GLU A 111 -43.23 -6.36 10.00
C GLU A 111 -43.79 -7.79 9.99
N GLY A 112 -45.08 -7.92 10.33
CA GLY A 112 -45.78 -9.21 10.36
C GLY A 112 -45.53 -10.06 11.60
N ALA A 113 -44.78 -9.55 12.59
CA ALA A 113 -44.69 -10.18 13.91
C ALA A 113 -46.09 -10.25 14.56
N THR A 114 -46.37 -11.35 15.26
CA THR A 114 -47.61 -11.48 16.06
C THR A 114 -47.38 -11.18 17.53
N GLU A 115 -46.17 -11.44 18.01
CA GLU A 115 -45.73 -11.16 19.38
C GLU A 115 -44.25 -10.74 19.35
N SER A 116 -43.82 -9.95 20.32
CA SER A 116 -42.42 -9.61 20.57
C SER A 116 -42.17 -9.49 22.08
N SER A 117 -40.94 -9.69 22.53
CA SER A 117 -40.63 -9.59 23.95
C SER A 117 -39.21 -9.12 24.20
N SER A 118 -39.01 -8.39 25.30
CA SER A 118 -37.69 -8.05 25.82
C SER A 118 -37.64 -8.40 27.31
N LEU A 119 -36.61 -9.14 27.73
CA LEU A 119 -36.32 -9.44 29.13
C LEU A 119 -34.88 -9.03 29.43
N VAL A 120 -34.71 -8.22 30.46
CA VAL A 120 -33.41 -7.69 30.87
C VAL A 120 -33.28 -7.63 32.39
N CYS A 121 -32.05 -7.65 32.89
CA CYS A 121 -31.76 -7.23 34.26
C CYS A 121 -31.88 -5.70 34.32
N PHE A 122 -32.39 -5.16 35.44
CA PHE A 122 -32.42 -3.71 35.66
C PHE A 122 -31.01 -3.12 35.46
N GLU A 123 -30.88 -2.03 34.68
CA GLU A 123 -29.60 -1.40 34.29
C GLU A 123 -28.65 -2.29 33.45
N SER A 124 -29.15 -3.36 32.83
CA SER A 124 -28.38 -4.23 31.93
C SER A 124 -29.04 -4.41 30.56
N CYS A 125 -28.26 -4.73 29.54
CA CYS A 125 -28.77 -5.05 28.21
C CYS A 125 -29.17 -6.52 28.05
N ALA A 126 -28.79 -7.38 28.99
CA ALA A 126 -29.06 -8.82 29.01
C ALA A 126 -29.98 -9.19 30.18
N ALA A 127 -30.59 -10.38 30.14
CA ALA A 127 -31.15 -11.01 31.33
C ALA A 127 -30.05 -11.20 32.41
N CYS A 128 -30.44 -11.22 33.69
CA CYS A 128 -29.46 -11.33 34.78
C CYS A 128 -28.57 -12.59 34.61
N GLY A 129 -27.26 -12.43 34.84
CA GLY A 129 -26.27 -13.50 34.66
C GLY A 129 -25.77 -13.72 33.23
N LEU A 130 -26.26 -12.95 32.25
CA LEU A 130 -25.70 -12.89 30.90
C LEU A 130 -24.88 -11.61 30.70
N SER A 131 -23.90 -11.69 29.81
CA SER A 131 -23.21 -10.54 29.23
C SER A 131 -23.79 -10.25 27.85
N THR A 132 -23.77 -8.98 27.42
CA THR A 132 -24.17 -8.57 26.08
C THR A 132 -23.06 -7.77 25.42
N ILE A 133 -22.85 -8.04 24.13
CA ILE A 133 -22.04 -7.22 23.26
C ILE A 133 -22.88 -6.69 22.10
N ARG A 134 -22.71 -5.42 21.77
CA ARG A 134 -23.17 -4.84 20.51
C ARG A 134 -22.09 -5.07 19.47
N MET A 135 -22.31 -6.09 18.64
CA MET A 135 -21.49 -6.39 17.47
C MET A 135 -21.77 -5.34 16.40
N ARG A 136 -20.71 -4.81 15.80
CA ARG A 136 -20.78 -3.75 14.78
C ARG A 136 -19.72 -4.01 13.72
N VAL A 137 -20.05 -3.81 12.46
CA VAL A 137 -19.09 -3.84 11.36
C VAL A 137 -19.47 -2.81 10.30
N ASP A 138 -18.49 -2.00 9.92
CA ASP A 138 -18.63 -1.05 8.83
C ASP A 138 -18.39 -1.77 7.49
N MET A 139 -19.40 -1.75 6.63
CA MET A 139 -19.41 -2.38 5.31
C MET A 139 -19.32 -1.34 4.19
N SER A 140 -19.10 -0.05 4.50
CA SER A 140 -19.24 1.08 3.57
C SER A 140 -18.27 1.06 2.38
N VAL A 141 -17.12 0.41 2.53
CA VAL A 141 -16.10 0.26 1.47
C VAL A 141 -16.24 -1.04 0.67
N GLU A 142 -17.18 -1.90 1.05
CA GLU A 142 -17.43 -3.13 0.31
C GLU A 142 -18.15 -2.82 -1.00
N SER A 143 -17.64 -3.37 -2.12
CA SER A 143 -18.23 -3.17 -3.45
C SER A 143 -19.70 -3.61 -3.55
N ALA A 144 -20.12 -4.57 -2.71
CA ALA A 144 -21.51 -4.98 -2.54
C ALA A 144 -21.71 -5.72 -1.22
N VAL A 145 -22.84 -5.47 -0.56
CA VAL A 145 -23.36 -6.32 0.52
C VAL A 145 -24.18 -7.46 -0.10
N SER A 146 -23.97 -8.67 0.42
CA SER A 146 -24.66 -9.88 -0.01
C SER A 146 -26.17 -9.75 0.15
N PRO A 147 -26.98 -10.25 -0.79
CA PRO A 147 -28.44 -10.24 -0.65
C PRO A 147 -28.93 -11.12 0.51
N ASN A 148 -28.08 -11.99 1.05
CA ASN A 148 -28.37 -12.77 2.26
C ASN A 148 -28.05 -11.99 3.55
N GLY A 149 -27.67 -10.72 3.47
CA GLY A 149 -27.32 -9.88 4.61
C GLY A 149 -25.92 -10.12 5.15
N VAL A 150 -25.60 -9.48 6.28
CA VAL A 150 -24.32 -9.60 7.01
C VAL A 150 -24.55 -10.43 8.26
N HIS A 151 -23.66 -11.38 8.54
CA HIS A 151 -23.76 -12.26 9.70
C HIS A 151 -22.46 -12.27 10.51
N ILE A 152 -22.55 -12.73 11.74
CA ILE A 152 -21.39 -12.99 12.61
C ILE A 152 -21.38 -14.44 13.06
N ALA A 153 -20.20 -15.06 13.02
CA ALA A 153 -19.98 -16.38 13.58
C ALA A 153 -18.81 -16.40 14.57
N GLY A 154 -18.96 -17.09 15.71
CA GLY A 154 -17.95 -17.14 16.76
C GLY A 154 -18.28 -18.13 17.88
N ASN A 155 -17.38 -18.18 18.87
CA ASN A 155 -17.45 -19.11 19.99
C ASN A 155 -18.70 -18.94 20.88
N PHE A 156 -19.33 -17.77 20.89
CA PHE A 156 -20.51 -17.46 21.71
C PHE A 156 -21.82 -18.14 21.25
N GLN A 157 -21.85 -18.71 20.03
CA GLN A 157 -23.03 -19.46 19.55
C GLN A 157 -22.70 -20.82 18.90
N GLY A 158 -21.42 -21.19 18.81
CA GLY A 158 -20.98 -22.44 18.18
C GLY A 158 -20.61 -22.35 16.70
N TRP A 159 -20.09 -21.21 16.23
CA TRP A 159 -19.59 -21.01 14.86
C TRP A 159 -20.61 -21.28 13.73
N ASP A 160 -21.90 -21.04 13.97
CA ASP A 160 -22.93 -21.06 12.93
C ASP A 160 -22.86 -19.77 12.08
N PRO A 161 -22.55 -19.85 10.76
CA PRO A 161 -22.44 -18.69 9.88
C PRO A 161 -23.79 -18.00 9.59
N ALA A 162 -24.91 -18.66 9.88
CA ALA A 162 -26.25 -18.08 9.78
C ALA A 162 -26.84 -17.74 11.16
N GLY A 163 -26.10 -18.01 12.25
CA GLY A 163 -26.64 -17.99 13.60
C GLY A 163 -27.00 -16.61 14.12
N THR A 164 -26.38 -15.54 13.61
CA THR A 164 -26.66 -14.17 14.02
C THR A 164 -26.57 -13.25 12.81
N SER A 165 -27.72 -12.75 12.35
CA SER A 165 -27.82 -11.69 11.34
C SER A 165 -27.61 -10.34 11.98
N LEU A 166 -26.90 -9.46 11.28
CA LEU A 166 -26.78 -8.05 11.60
C LEU A 166 -27.78 -7.25 10.74
N THR A 167 -28.08 -6.04 11.17
CA THR A 167 -28.96 -5.11 10.46
C THR A 167 -28.33 -3.72 10.39
N ASP A 168 -28.54 -3.02 9.28
CA ASP A 168 -28.23 -1.60 9.11
C ASP A 168 -29.56 -0.84 9.06
N ALA A 169 -30.16 -0.62 10.24
CA ALA A 169 -31.53 -0.08 10.35
C ALA A 169 -31.62 1.42 10.06
N ASN A 170 -30.49 2.14 10.18
CA ASN A 170 -30.39 3.59 9.95
C ASN A 170 -29.76 3.93 8.59
N GLU A 171 -29.39 2.93 7.78
CA GLU A 171 -28.80 3.05 6.45
C GLU A 171 -27.49 3.86 6.45
N ASP A 172 -26.68 3.71 7.50
CA ASP A 172 -25.39 4.40 7.63
C ASP A 172 -24.19 3.55 7.16
N GLY A 173 -24.43 2.30 6.75
CA GLY A 173 -23.40 1.35 6.31
C GLY A 173 -22.77 0.54 7.43
N VAL A 174 -23.11 0.82 8.69
CA VAL A 174 -22.69 0.05 9.87
C VAL A 174 -23.76 -0.97 10.22
N TRP A 175 -23.41 -2.23 10.07
CA TRP A 175 -24.28 -3.35 10.39
C TRP A 175 -24.10 -3.74 11.85
N GLU A 176 -25.20 -3.96 12.56
CA GLU A 176 -25.18 -4.19 14.01
C GLU A 176 -26.07 -5.34 14.48
N ALA A 177 -25.68 -5.98 15.59
CA ALA A 177 -26.52 -6.92 16.35
C ALA A 177 -26.13 -6.90 17.83
N MET A 178 -27.10 -7.08 18.72
CA MET A 178 -26.83 -7.37 20.13
C MET A 178 -26.81 -8.88 20.34
N VAL A 179 -25.75 -9.36 20.98
CA VAL A 179 -25.57 -10.79 21.28
C VAL A 179 -25.38 -10.95 22.77
N SER A 180 -26.24 -11.76 23.40
CA SER A 180 -26.16 -12.09 24.81
C SER A 180 -25.74 -13.55 25.03
N PHE A 181 -24.82 -13.78 25.95
CA PHE A 181 -24.28 -15.11 26.28
C PHE A 181 -23.78 -15.15 27.73
N HIS A 182 -23.54 -16.34 28.25
CA HIS A 182 -22.89 -16.49 29.57
C HIS A 182 -21.38 -16.28 29.43
N ALA A 183 -20.79 -15.34 30.16
CA ALA A 183 -19.36 -15.02 30.03
C ALA A 183 -18.43 -16.21 30.33
N ASP A 184 -18.84 -17.12 31.21
CA ASP A 184 -18.09 -18.34 31.54
C ASP A 184 -18.12 -19.41 30.44
N SER A 185 -18.93 -19.22 29.40
CA SER A 185 -18.93 -20.06 28.20
C SER A 185 -17.77 -19.73 27.24
N LEU A 186 -17.10 -18.59 27.43
CA LEU A 186 -15.96 -18.18 26.59
C LEU A 186 -14.66 -18.82 27.09
N GLU A 187 -13.93 -19.45 26.17
CA GLU A 187 -12.57 -19.91 26.45
C GLU A 187 -11.67 -18.70 26.73
N GLU A 188 -10.95 -18.75 27.85
CA GLU A 188 -10.03 -17.69 28.32
C GLU A 188 -10.67 -16.28 28.48
N GLY A 189 -12.01 -16.20 28.51
CA GLY A 189 -12.72 -14.90 28.58
C GLY A 189 -12.61 -14.07 27.31
N GLN A 190 -12.31 -14.71 26.17
CA GLN A 190 -12.16 -14.04 24.88
C GLN A 190 -13.30 -14.39 23.93
N LEU A 191 -13.83 -13.37 23.27
CA LEU A 191 -14.68 -13.53 22.10
C LEU A 191 -13.79 -13.80 20.90
N VAL A 192 -14.07 -14.90 20.19
CA VAL A 192 -13.38 -15.24 18.94
C VAL A 192 -14.43 -15.40 17.85
N TYR A 193 -14.34 -14.61 16.77
CA TYR A 193 -15.40 -14.51 15.78
C TYR A 193 -14.93 -14.01 14.40
N LYS A 194 -15.82 -14.06 13.41
CA LYS A 194 -15.68 -13.48 12.06
C LYS A 194 -16.99 -12.83 11.62
N PHE A 195 -16.88 -11.70 10.94
CA PHE A 195 -17.99 -11.20 10.12
C PHE A 195 -18.03 -11.94 8.77
N ILE A 196 -19.23 -12.07 8.24
CA ILE A 196 -19.53 -12.77 6.99
C ILE A 196 -20.44 -11.86 6.17
N ASN A 197 -20.01 -11.52 4.95
CA ASN A 197 -20.83 -10.83 3.97
C ASN A 197 -21.73 -11.87 3.26
N GLY A 198 -22.72 -12.35 3.99
CA GLY A 198 -23.61 -13.47 3.64
C GLY A 198 -23.96 -14.27 4.88
N ASN A 199 -24.42 -15.51 4.70
CA ASN A 199 -24.88 -16.38 5.79
C ASN A 199 -24.33 -17.82 5.69
N ALA A 200 -23.25 -18.02 4.93
CA ALA A 200 -22.58 -19.30 4.77
C ALA A 200 -21.06 -19.10 4.66
N TRP A 201 -20.27 -20.11 5.06
CA TRP A 201 -18.81 -20.08 4.94
C TRP A 201 -18.27 -19.99 3.51
N THR A 202 -19.12 -20.24 2.51
CA THR A 202 -18.79 -20.02 1.09
C THR A 202 -18.96 -18.57 0.65
N ASN A 203 -19.59 -17.73 1.45
CA ASN A 203 -19.66 -16.29 1.22
C ASN A 203 -18.35 -15.61 1.65
N PRO A 204 -18.04 -14.41 1.12
CA PRO A 204 -16.91 -13.62 1.59
C PRO A 204 -16.96 -13.47 3.11
N ASN A 205 -15.87 -13.83 3.77
CA ASN A 205 -15.70 -13.76 5.22
C ASN A 205 -14.28 -13.31 5.52
N GLU A 206 -14.10 -12.72 6.70
CA GLU A 206 -12.84 -12.06 7.05
C GLU A 206 -11.67 -13.05 7.17
N ASN A 207 -10.48 -12.61 6.81
CA ASN A 207 -9.23 -13.29 7.14
C ASN A 207 -8.17 -12.26 7.55
N LEU A 208 -7.93 -12.15 8.86
CA LEU A 208 -7.08 -11.13 9.47
C LEU A 208 -5.73 -11.70 9.93
N THR A 209 -5.23 -12.79 9.33
CA THR A 209 -3.97 -13.40 9.76
C THR A 209 -2.83 -12.39 9.75
N GLY A 210 -2.14 -12.25 10.90
CA GLY A 210 -1.03 -11.31 11.07
C GLY A 210 -1.43 -9.95 11.64
N GLU A 211 -2.74 -9.67 11.73
CA GLU A 211 -3.25 -8.43 12.33
C GLU A 211 -3.32 -8.50 13.86
N PRO A 212 -3.14 -7.38 14.57
CA PRO A 212 -3.07 -7.36 16.04
C PRO A 212 -4.39 -7.71 16.74
N CYS A 213 -5.53 -7.59 16.05
CA CYS A 213 -6.84 -7.97 16.60
C CYS A 213 -7.26 -9.40 16.25
N ALA A 214 -6.36 -10.22 15.70
CA ALA A 214 -6.69 -11.54 15.21
C ALA A 214 -5.80 -12.65 15.79
N ASP A 215 -6.33 -13.87 15.78
CA ASP A 215 -5.56 -15.08 16.04
C ASP A 215 -4.80 -15.56 14.79
N ASP A 216 -4.00 -16.62 14.93
CA ASP A 216 -3.24 -17.22 13.84
C ASP A 216 -4.12 -17.79 12.70
N PHE A 217 -5.43 -17.93 12.93
CA PHE A 217 -6.43 -18.38 11.95
C PHE A 217 -7.19 -17.22 11.29
N GLY A 218 -6.80 -15.98 11.62
CA GLY A 218 -7.41 -14.76 11.10
C GLY A 218 -8.84 -14.55 11.60
N ASN A 219 -9.22 -15.12 12.75
CA ASN A 219 -10.44 -14.78 13.48
C ASN A 219 -10.18 -13.54 14.33
N ARG A 220 -11.16 -12.64 14.45
CA ARG A 220 -11.10 -11.54 15.42
C ARG A 220 -11.09 -12.08 16.83
N VAL A 221 -10.25 -11.52 17.69
CA VAL A 221 -10.16 -11.83 19.11
C VAL A 221 -10.42 -10.55 19.90
N HIS A 222 -11.37 -10.61 20.83
CA HIS A 222 -11.65 -9.48 21.72
C HIS A 222 -11.80 -9.95 23.17
N PRO A 223 -11.05 -9.38 24.13
CA PRO A 223 -11.25 -9.68 25.54
C PRO A 223 -12.59 -9.14 26.03
N LEU A 224 -13.33 -9.93 26.82
CA LEU A 224 -14.53 -9.45 27.51
C LEU A 224 -14.10 -8.64 28.74
N SER A 225 -14.34 -7.33 28.73
CA SER A 225 -13.94 -6.43 29.83
C SER A 225 -15.11 -5.92 30.68
N ASP A 226 -16.34 -6.08 30.20
CA ASP A 226 -17.57 -5.59 30.84
C ASP A 226 -18.74 -6.54 30.56
N LEU A 227 -19.80 -6.49 31.38
CA LEU A 227 -21.07 -7.17 31.14
C LEU A 227 -21.83 -6.56 29.96
N ASN A 228 -21.67 -5.27 29.71
CA ASN A 228 -22.27 -4.56 28.59
C ASN A 228 -21.15 -3.93 27.75
N MET A 229 -20.85 -4.51 26.60
CA MET A 229 -19.74 -4.08 25.75
C MET A 229 -20.22 -3.58 24.38
N VAL A 230 -19.52 -2.62 23.78
CA VAL A 230 -19.68 -2.21 22.38
C VAL A 230 -18.38 -2.49 21.65
N LEU A 231 -18.46 -3.04 20.44
CA LEU A 231 -17.29 -3.25 19.59
C LEU A 231 -16.93 -1.96 18.83
N PHE A 232 -15.66 -1.57 18.91
CA PHE A 232 -15.12 -0.37 18.25
C PHE A 232 -13.89 -0.72 17.40
N GLY A 233 -13.82 -0.11 16.21
CA GLY A 233 -12.59 -0.03 15.41
C GLY A 233 -11.71 1.12 15.86
N ASP A 234 -12.32 2.19 16.40
CA ASP A 234 -11.65 3.27 17.10
C ASP A 234 -12.48 3.71 18.32
N SER A 235 -11.94 3.46 19.51
CA SER A 235 -12.61 3.78 20.78
C SER A 235 -12.64 5.28 21.09
N ALA A 236 -11.77 6.09 20.48
CA ALA A 236 -11.77 7.54 20.69
C ALA A 236 -12.94 8.22 19.97
N THR A 237 -13.34 7.70 18.81
CA THR A 237 -14.42 8.24 17.98
C THR A 237 -15.73 7.46 18.11
N GLY A 238 -15.68 6.23 18.62
CA GLY A 238 -16.85 5.34 18.69
C GLY A 238 -17.18 4.68 17.35
N ALA A 239 -16.29 4.75 16.37
CA ALA A 239 -16.47 4.15 15.05
C ALA A 239 -16.40 2.62 15.10
N ALA A 240 -17.19 1.97 14.25
CA ALA A 240 -17.19 0.52 14.11
C ALA A 240 -15.92 0.03 13.38
N PRO A 241 -15.49 -1.23 13.61
CA PRO A 241 -14.41 -1.82 12.84
C PRO A 241 -14.86 -2.08 11.39
N CYS A 242 -13.93 -1.93 10.44
CA CYS A 242 -14.19 -2.22 9.04
C CYS A 242 -14.25 -3.72 8.77
N PHE A 243 -15.10 -4.14 7.84
CA PHE A 243 -15.04 -5.49 7.32
C PHE A 243 -13.64 -5.80 6.77
N GLY A 244 -13.01 -6.86 7.26
CA GLY A 244 -11.67 -7.25 6.84
C GLY A 244 -10.53 -6.38 7.38
N ASN A 245 -10.76 -5.49 8.37
CA ASN A 245 -9.70 -4.74 9.04
C ASN A 245 -9.95 -4.57 10.55
N CYS A 246 -8.88 -4.52 11.36
CA CYS A 246 -8.99 -4.25 12.79
C CYS A 246 -9.46 -2.82 13.13
N GLY A 247 -9.08 -1.84 12.30
CA GLY A 247 -9.43 -0.43 12.47
C GLY A 247 -10.74 -0.04 11.78
N THR A 248 -10.96 1.27 11.60
CA THR A 248 -12.10 1.82 10.85
C THR A 248 -11.90 1.69 9.35
N CYS A 249 -12.98 1.80 8.57
CA CYS A 249 -12.85 1.78 7.12
C CYS A 249 -12.08 3.01 6.64
N ILE A 250 -11.11 2.77 5.76
CA ILE A 250 -10.39 3.82 5.03
C ILE A 250 -10.93 3.78 3.61
N THR A 251 -11.55 4.87 3.17
CA THR A 251 -11.95 5.01 1.76
C THR A 251 -10.69 5.05 0.90
N PRO A 252 -10.62 4.26 -0.19
CA PRO A 252 -9.53 4.37 -1.14
C PRO A 252 -9.40 5.80 -1.65
N THR A 253 -8.16 6.27 -1.75
CA THR A 253 -7.82 7.61 -2.22
C THR A 253 -7.78 7.62 -3.74
N ASN A 254 -8.32 8.66 -4.39
CA ASN A 254 -8.15 8.78 -5.83
C ASN A 254 -6.72 9.26 -6.13
N VAL A 255 -5.97 8.43 -6.85
CA VAL A 255 -4.65 8.77 -7.36
C VAL A 255 -4.76 8.97 -8.86
N THR A 256 -4.48 10.20 -9.32
CA THR A 256 -4.38 10.53 -10.74
C THR A 256 -2.93 10.33 -11.16
N PHE A 257 -2.66 9.25 -11.88
CA PHE A 257 -1.36 8.99 -12.48
C PHE A 257 -1.28 9.71 -13.82
N ARG A 258 -0.22 10.50 -14.03
CA ARG A 258 0.11 11.20 -15.28
C ARG A 258 1.55 10.89 -15.67
N VAL A 259 1.76 10.49 -16.92
CA VAL A 259 3.10 10.25 -17.46
C VAL A 259 3.29 10.97 -18.80
N ASP A 260 4.29 11.85 -18.85
CA ASP A 260 4.67 12.56 -20.08
C ASP A 260 5.52 11.65 -20.97
N MET A 261 5.01 11.38 -22.17
CA MET A 261 5.63 10.50 -23.16
C MET A 261 6.32 11.27 -24.30
N ASN A 262 6.35 12.60 -24.27
CA ASN A 262 6.82 13.43 -25.40
C ASN A 262 8.31 13.21 -25.76
N THR A 263 9.12 12.69 -24.84
CA THR A 263 10.53 12.34 -25.08
C THR A 263 10.73 10.97 -25.70
N GLN A 264 9.67 10.15 -25.77
CA GLN A 264 9.76 8.80 -26.32
C GLN A 264 9.71 8.85 -27.85
N GLU A 265 10.67 8.20 -28.51
CA GLU A 265 10.72 8.16 -29.98
C GLU A 265 9.49 7.49 -30.59
N THR A 266 8.88 6.54 -29.86
CA THR A 266 7.67 5.85 -30.27
C THR A 266 6.81 5.54 -29.05
N VAL A 267 5.54 5.94 -29.11
CA VAL A 267 4.50 5.41 -28.22
C VAL A 267 3.90 4.17 -28.88
N SER A 268 3.79 3.11 -28.11
CA SER A 268 3.26 1.82 -28.51
C SER A 268 1.89 1.93 -29.15
N VAL A 269 1.66 1.16 -30.21
CA VAL A 269 0.33 1.05 -30.83
C VAL A 269 -0.69 0.38 -29.92
N ASN A 270 -0.21 -0.30 -28.86
CA ASN A 270 -1.03 -0.87 -27.80
C ASN A 270 -1.34 0.14 -26.68
N GLY A 271 -0.83 1.38 -26.75
CA GLY A 271 -1.04 2.44 -25.76
C GLY A 271 -0.12 2.35 -24.54
N VAL A 272 -0.36 3.21 -23.56
CA VAL A 272 0.39 3.27 -22.29
C VAL A 272 -0.43 2.66 -21.17
N HIS A 273 0.19 1.83 -20.32
CA HIS A 273 -0.45 1.17 -19.18
C HIS A 273 0.31 1.44 -17.88
N ILE A 274 -0.33 1.11 -16.75
CA ILE A 274 0.29 1.08 -15.43
C ILE A 274 0.11 -0.29 -14.79
N ALA A 275 1.18 -0.80 -14.17
CA ALA A 275 1.15 -2.04 -13.42
C ALA A 275 1.88 -1.88 -12.09
N GLY A 276 1.22 -2.22 -11.00
CA GLY A 276 1.80 -2.21 -9.66
C GLY A 276 1.19 -3.20 -8.67
N SER A 277 1.60 -3.07 -7.41
CA SER A 277 1.17 -3.91 -6.29
C SER A 277 -0.35 -3.92 -6.09
N PHE A 278 -1.04 -2.84 -6.43
CA PHE A 278 -2.50 -2.66 -6.29
C PHE A 278 -3.35 -3.52 -7.24
N GLN A 279 -2.75 -4.17 -8.24
CA GLN A 279 -3.50 -5.01 -9.20
C GLN A 279 -2.76 -6.31 -9.57
N GLY A 280 -1.66 -6.64 -8.89
CA GLY A 280 -0.93 -7.90 -9.10
C GLY A 280 0.02 -7.92 -10.30
N TRP A 281 0.65 -6.78 -10.61
CA TRP A 281 1.65 -6.62 -11.68
C TRP A 281 1.22 -7.09 -13.09
N SER A 282 -0.06 -6.88 -13.45
CA SER A 282 -0.56 -7.14 -14.80
C SER A 282 -0.39 -5.93 -15.73
N PRO A 283 0.44 -6.02 -16.79
CA PRO A 283 0.81 -4.87 -17.65
C PRO A 283 -0.31 -4.45 -18.61
N ASN A 284 -1.39 -5.21 -18.73
CA ASN A 284 -2.55 -4.91 -19.58
C ASN A 284 -3.82 -4.58 -18.80
N ALA A 285 -3.76 -4.51 -17.46
CA ALA A 285 -4.95 -4.32 -16.63
C ALA A 285 -5.50 -2.89 -16.69
N ASN A 286 -4.62 -1.89 -16.67
CA ASN A 286 -4.99 -0.49 -16.53
C ASN A 286 -4.31 0.36 -17.62
N ALA A 287 -5.07 0.68 -18.67
CA ALA A 287 -4.65 1.60 -19.74
C ALA A 287 -4.85 3.05 -19.33
N LEU A 288 -3.90 3.91 -19.67
CA LEU A 288 -3.99 5.36 -19.56
C LEU A 288 -4.60 5.94 -20.86
N SER A 289 -5.06 7.17 -20.81
CA SER A 289 -5.58 7.93 -21.96
C SER A 289 -4.84 9.24 -22.16
N ASP A 290 -4.64 9.63 -23.42
CA ASP A 290 -4.21 10.97 -23.86
C ASP A 290 -5.35 11.57 -24.70
N ASP A 291 -6.45 11.89 -24.03
CA ASP A 291 -7.71 12.29 -24.68
C ASP A 291 -7.65 13.71 -25.27
N ASP A 292 -6.77 14.57 -24.75
CA ASP A 292 -6.58 15.95 -25.23
C ASP A 292 -5.41 16.09 -26.23
N GLY A 293 -4.57 15.06 -26.36
CA GLY A 293 -3.51 14.98 -27.36
C GLY A 293 -2.29 15.84 -27.03
N ASP A 294 -2.03 16.08 -25.74
CA ASP A 294 -0.86 16.83 -25.27
C ASP A 294 0.37 15.94 -25.04
N GLY A 295 0.22 14.62 -25.17
CA GLY A 295 1.29 13.63 -24.97
C GLY A 295 1.49 13.20 -23.52
N ILE A 296 0.67 13.71 -22.59
CA ILE A 296 0.64 13.31 -21.19
C ILE A 296 -0.51 12.32 -20.98
N TRP A 297 -0.15 11.07 -20.75
CA TRP A 297 -1.12 9.99 -20.56
C TRP A 297 -1.59 9.96 -19.11
N GLU A 298 -2.90 9.82 -18.87
CA GLU A 298 -3.48 9.86 -17.53
C GLU A 298 -4.48 8.74 -17.20
N LEU A 299 -4.58 8.40 -15.91
CA LEU A 299 -5.60 7.51 -15.35
C LEU A 299 -5.85 7.81 -13.86
N VAL A 300 -7.12 7.75 -13.44
CA VAL A 300 -7.48 7.81 -12.02
C VAL A 300 -7.73 6.40 -11.48
N LEU A 301 -7.01 6.02 -10.42
CA LEU A 301 -7.20 4.78 -9.69
C LEU A 301 -7.57 5.04 -8.24
N GLN A 302 -8.43 4.18 -7.70
CA GLN A 302 -8.73 4.14 -6.27
C GLN A 302 -7.69 3.24 -5.59
N VAL A 303 -6.82 3.85 -4.77
CA VAL A 303 -5.71 3.17 -4.13
C VAL A 303 -5.85 3.28 -2.61
N ALA A 304 -5.71 2.15 -1.92
CA ALA A 304 -5.68 2.14 -0.46
C ALA A 304 -4.48 2.94 0.07
N ALA A 305 -4.63 3.57 1.23
CA ALA A 305 -3.52 4.26 1.86
C ALA A 305 -2.38 3.29 2.20
N GLY A 306 -1.13 3.75 2.04
CA GLY A 306 0.07 2.96 2.21
C GLY A 306 1.05 3.09 1.05
N ASP A 307 2.16 2.36 1.13
CA ASP A 307 3.18 2.36 0.10
C ASP A 307 2.83 1.39 -1.03
N ILE A 308 2.86 1.89 -2.26
CA ILE A 308 2.70 1.08 -3.47
C ILE A 308 3.97 1.11 -4.31
N GLN A 309 4.20 0.02 -5.04
CA GLN A 309 5.20 -0.02 -6.10
C GLN A 309 4.52 -0.22 -7.45
N PHE A 310 5.01 0.43 -8.49
CA PHE A 310 4.44 0.34 -9.84
C PHE A 310 5.44 0.72 -10.94
N LYS A 311 5.05 0.49 -12.20
CA LYS A 311 5.74 0.94 -13.43
C LYS A 311 4.72 1.45 -14.43
N PHE A 312 5.11 2.46 -15.22
CA PHE A 312 4.45 2.71 -16.50
C PHE A 312 4.97 1.74 -17.57
N VAL A 313 4.12 1.40 -18.53
CA VAL A 313 4.41 0.44 -19.59
C VAL A 313 4.03 1.09 -20.92
N ASN A 314 5.01 1.28 -21.81
CA ASN A 314 4.78 1.72 -23.18
C ASN A 314 4.39 0.51 -24.06
N GLY A 315 3.18 0.04 -23.83
CA GLY A 315 2.63 -1.20 -24.34
C GLY A 315 1.68 -1.83 -23.34
N ASN A 316 1.41 -3.10 -23.52
CA ASN A 316 0.52 -3.89 -22.67
C ASN A 316 1.12 -5.27 -22.29
N ASP A 317 2.43 -5.42 -22.43
CA ASP A 317 3.17 -6.64 -22.10
C ASP A 317 4.59 -6.29 -21.61
N TRP A 318 5.12 -7.12 -20.72
CA TRP A 318 6.46 -6.96 -20.13
C TRP A 318 7.59 -7.25 -21.12
N SER A 319 7.33 -7.98 -22.22
CA SER A 319 8.41 -8.47 -23.07
C SER A 319 9.07 -7.38 -23.92
N GLY A 320 8.44 -6.21 -24.10
CA GLY A 320 8.93 -5.10 -24.94
C GLY A 320 9.20 -5.46 -26.42
N ASN A 321 9.10 -6.73 -26.81
CA ASN A 321 9.69 -7.27 -28.02
C ASN A 321 8.64 -8.05 -28.83
N GLY A 322 7.71 -7.33 -29.45
CA GLY A 322 6.71 -7.92 -30.36
C GLY A 322 5.30 -7.36 -30.22
N ASP A 323 4.47 -7.60 -31.23
CA ASP A 323 3.03 -7.24 -31.28
C ASP A 323 2.71 -5.76 -31.03
N GLY A 324 3.68 -4.86 -31.28
CA GLY A 324 3.49 -3.41 -31.19
C GLY A 324 3.87 -2.78 -29.85
N ASN A 325 4.33 -3.57 -28.87
CA ASN A 325 4.92 -3.08 -27.62
C ASN A 325 6.30 -2.47 -27.88
N VAL A 326 6.67 -1.45 -27.09
CA VAL A 326 7.93 -0.71 -27.25
C VAL A 326 8.86 -1.03 -26.09
N ASP A 327 8.50 -0.64 -24.87
CA ASP A 327 9.34 -0.85 -23.70
C ASP A 327 8.54 -0.75 -22.39
N ASN A 328 9.18 -1.17 -21.31
CA ASN A 328 8.71 -0.89 -19.96
C ASN A 328 9.59 0.19 -19.37
N GLU A 329 9.02 0.95 -18.46
CA GLU A 329 9.75 2.00 -17.81
C GLU A 329 10.92 1.47 -16.98
N LEU A 330 12.05 2.17 -17.07
CA LEU A 330 13.25 1.98 -16.28
C LEU A 330 13.48 3.26 -15.47
N VAL A 331 13.31 3.16 -14.15
CA VAL A 331 13.43 4.31 -13.24
C VAL A 331 14.72 4.21 -12.45
N VAL A 332 15.48 5.30 -12.45
CA VAL A 332 16.71 5.46 -11.66
C VAL A 332 16.58 6.69 -10.77
N GLY A 333 16.97 6.58 -9.50
CA GLY A 333 17.00 7.69 -8.55
C GLY A 333 16.02 7.53 -7.39
N ASP A 334 15.74 8.64 -6.68
CA ASP A 334 15.06 8.65 -5.38
C ASP A 334 13.58 8.20 -5.43
N CYS A 335 12.99 8.14 -6.63
CA CYS A 335 11.62 7.63 -6.80
C CYS A 335 11.57 6.12 -7.10
N ALA A 336 12.71 5.46 -7.29
CA ALA A 336 12.79 4.01 -7.39
C ALA A 336 12.77 3.37 -5.99
N ALA A 337 12.06 2.26 -5.83
CA ALA A 337 12.07 1.50 -4.58
C ALA A 337 13.43 0.83 -4.38
N GLU A 338 13.95 0.86 -3.16
CA GLU A 338 15.27 0.31 -2.82
C GLU A 338 15.50 -1.10 -3.39
N GLY A 339 16.62 -1.28 -4.11
CA GLY A 339 16.99 -2.56 -4.72
C GLY A 339 16.18 -2.94 -5.98
N SER A 340 15.39 -2.03 -6.54
CA SER A 340 14.60 -2.26 -7.75
C SER A 340 14.55 -1.02 -8.66
N ASP A 341 13.98 -1.19 -9.85
CA ASP A 341 13.67 -0.14 -10.82
C ASP A 341 12.15 0.17 -10.86
N ASN A 342 11.41 -0.21 -9.82
CA ASN A 342 9.99 0.11 -9.65
C ASN A 342 9.83 1.48 -9.01
N ARG A 343 8.82 2.26 -9.41
CA ARG A 343 8.45 3.49 -8.71
C ARG A 343 7.90 3.17 -7.32
N LEU A 344 8.26 3.95 -6.31
CA LEU A 344 7.68 3.93 -4.96
C LEU A 344 6.78 5.15 -4.75
N LEU A 345 5.55 4.94 -4.27
CA LEU A 345 4.64 6.02 -3.91
C LEU A 345 3.92 5.73 -2.58
N SER A 346 3.97 6.70 -1.67
CA SER A 346 3.18 6.67 -0.43
C SER A 346 1.83 7.36 -0.64
N VAL A 347 0.74 6.61 -0.55
CA VAL A 347 -0.63 7.09 -0.71
C VAL A 347 -1.22 7.44 0.66
N GLY A 348 -1.68 8.67 0.82
CA GLY A 348 -2.37 9.16 2.02
C GLY A 348 -3.88 8.94 1.96
N THR A 349 -4.63 9.72 2.74
CA THR A 349 -6.11 9.73 2.76
C THR A 349 -6.73 10.85 1.90
N GLU A 350 -5.90 11.66 1.24
CA GLU A 350 -6.33 12.79 0.42
C GLU A 350 -5.96 12.52 -1.04
N ASP A 351 -6.86 12.88 -1.96
CA ASP A 351 -6.64 12.71 -3.41
C ASP A 351 -5.31 13.34 -3.86
N LEU A 352 -4.59 12.63 -4.73
CA LEU A 352 -3.23 12.96 -5.14
C LEU A 352 -3.09 12.91 -6.66
N VAL A 353 -2.34 13.84 -7.24
CA VAL A 353 -1.84 13.77 -8.61
C VAL A 353 -0.37 13.37 -8.57
N TYR A 354 -0.03 12.25 -9.22
CA TYR A 354 1.34 11.80 -9.42
C TYR A 354 1.71 12.02 -10.89
N GLU A 355 2.62 12.95 -11.14
CA GLU A 355 3.01 13.38 -12.49
C GLU A 355 4.52 13.30 -12.66
N VAL A 356 4.95 12.62 -13.73
CA VAL A 356 6.35 12.33 -14.03
C VAL A 356 6.59 12.28 -15.54
N CYS A 357 7.82 12.52 -15.97
CA CYS A 357 8.27 12.17 -17.32
C CYS A 357 8.61 10.68 -17.36
N TYR A 358 8.30 10.00 -18.48
CA TYR A 358 8.61 8.58 -18.65
C TYR A 358 10.11 8.32 -18.48
N ASN A 359 10.48 7.27 -17.74
CA ASN A 359 11.85 6.94 -17.33
C ASN A 359 12.52 7.97 -16.39
N SER A 360 11.79 8.93 -15.83
CA SER A 360 12.33 9.98 -14.95
C SER A 360 11.61 10.08 -13.61
N CYS A 361 12.33 10.48 -12.57
CA CYS A 361 11.73 10.87 -11.29
C CYS A 361 11.14 12.29 -11.32
N GLU A 362 11.46 13.08 -12.34
CA GLU A 362 11.02 14.46 -12.47
C GLU A 362 9.80 14.58 -13.39
N ALA A 363 8.89 15.52 -13.06
CA ALA A 363 7.75 15.85 -13.89
C ALA A 363 8.14 16.56 -15.20
N GLU A 364 9.18 17.39 -15.16
CA GLU A 364 9.68 18.07 -16.35
C GLU A 364 10.55 17.12 -17.18
N CYS A 365 10.14 16.87 -18.42
CA CYS A 365 10.94 16.12 -19.35
C CYS A 365 12.21 16.87 -19.77
N VAL A 366 13.34 16.17 -19.74
CA VAL A 366 14.60 16.62 -20.33
C VAL A 366 14.72 16.01 -21.72
N GLU A 367 15.08 16.82 -22.72
CA GLU A 367 15.33 16.35 -24.08
C GLU A 367 16.43 15.28 -24.09
N ASN A 368 16.18 14.20 -24.82
CA ASN A 368 17.13 13.11 -24.96
C ASN A 368 18.38 13.57 -25.73
N PRO A 369 19.59 13.06 -25.39
CA PRO A 369 20.80 13.38 -26.14
C PRO A 369 20.70 12.93 -27.61
N ASP A 370 21.36 13.66 -28.52
CA ASP A 370 21.38 13.31 -29.95
C ASP A 370 21.97 11.90 -30.18
N PRO A 371 21.48 11.15 -31.19
CA PRO A 371 22.03 9.83 -31.52
C PRO A 371 23.53 9.86 -31.84
N ALA A 372 24.31 9.02 -31.17
CA ALA A 372 25.77 9.00 -31.30
C ALA A 372 26.34 7.59 -31.09
N ASP A 373 27.57 7.37 -31.57
CA ASP A 373 28.25 6.09 -31.43
C ASP A 373 28.89 5.95 -30.03
N VAL A 374 28.55 4.86 -29.34
CA VAL A 374 29.17 4.48 -28.06
C VAL A 374 30.00 3.22 -28.27
N ILE A 375 31.30 3.30 -27.98
CA ILE A 375 32.23 2.16 -28.01
C ILE A 375 32.32 1.55 -26.61
N PHE A 376 31.72 0.38 -26.44
CA PHE A 376 31.79 -0.44 -25.22
C PHE A 376 33.08 -1.25 -25.21
N ARG A 377 33.77 -1.29 -24.07
CA ARG A 377 35.08 -1.92 -23.93
C ARG A 377 35.15 -2.75 -22.65
N VAL A 378 35.47 -4.04 -22.78
CA VAL A 378 35.66 -4.95 -21.64
C VAL A 378 36.98 -5.67 -21.73
N GLU A 379 37.73 -5.67 -20.64
CA GLU A 379 38.97 -6.41 -20.50
C GLU A 379 38.69 -7.80 -19.95
N MET A 380 39.13 -8.82 -20.68
CA MET A 380 38.85 -10.24 -20.38
C MET A 380 40.08 -10.98 -19.86
N SER A 381 41.14 -10.28 -19.45
CA SER A 381 42.43 -10.91 -19.09
C SER A 381 42.37 -11.82 -17.86
N GLU A 382 41.39 -11.61 -16.98
CA GLU A 382 41.15 -12.44 -15.79
C GLU A 382 40.21 -13.62 -16.08
N GLU A 383 39.60 -13.65 -17.26
CA GLU A 383 38.59 -14.62 -17.65
C GLU A 383 39.08 -15.57 -18.75
N THR A 384 38.50 -16.76 -18.80
CA THR A 384 38.63 -17.62 -19.99
C THR A 384 37.53 -17.28 -20.98
N VAL A 385 37.88 -16.70 -22.12
CA VAL A 385 36.90 -16.34 -23.17
C VAL A 385 36.25 -17.60 -23.75
N ASN A 386 34.92 -17.60 -23.75
CA ASN A 386 34.08 -18.66 -24.28
C ASN A 386 34.24 -18.75 -25.81
N ALA A 387 34.08 -19.95 -26.38
CA ALA A 387 34.10 -20.15 -27.83
C ALA A 387 32.96 -19.39 -28.57
N GLY A 388 31.87 -19.06 -27.87
CA GLY A 388 30.79 -18.18 -28.34
C GLY A 388 31.18 -16.70 -28.41
N GLY A 389 32.36 -16.32 -27.93
CA GLY A 389 32.86 -14.94 -27.97
C GLY A 389 32.39 -14.08 -26.79
N VAL A 390 32.68 -12.79 -26.87
CA VAL A 390 32.29 -11.78 -25.87
C VAL A 390 31.22 -10.88 -26.49
N TRP A 391 30.21 -10.50 -25.72
CA TRP A 391 29.05 -9.74 -26.20
C TRP A 391 28.71 -8.61 -25.23
N VAL A 392 28.08 -7.56 -25.74
CA VAL A 392 27.43 -6.53 -24.92
C VAL A 392 25.93 -6.57 -25.19
N ILE A 393 25.14 -6.51 -24.12
CA ILE A 393 23.67 -6.45 -24.14
C ILE A 393 23.20 -5.23 -23.34
N GLY A 394 22.03 -4.70 -23.65
CA GLY A 394 21.48 -3.58 -22.88
C GLY A 394 20.15 -3.06 -23.40
N ASN A 395 19.65 -2.00 -22.77
CA ASN A 395 18.42 -1.31 -23.19
C ASN A 395 18.55 -0.53 -24.51
N PHE A 396 19.74 -0.51 -25.11
CA PHE A 396 20.01 0.11 -26.41
C PHE A 396 20.12 -0.91 -27.56
N THR A 397 20.03 -2.21 -27.25
CA THR A 397 20.12 -3.27 -28.26
C THR A 397 18.76 -3.54 -28.89
N ASP A 398 18.70 -4.07 -30.11
CA ASP A 398 17.42 -4.35 -30.79
C ASP A 398 17.35 -5.83 -31.21
N PRO A 399 16.50 -6.67 -30.58
CA PRO A 399 15.63 -6.36 -29.43
C PRO A 399 16.42 -6.13 -28.14
N ASN A 400 15.85 -5.40 -27.17
CA ASN A 400 16.55 -5.09 -25.92
C ASN A 400 17.07 -6.35 -25.20
N TRP A 401 18.24 -6.21 -24.58
CA TRP A 401 18.95 -7.23 -23.81
C TRP A 401 19.44 -8.44 -24.63
N GLN A 402 19.23 -9.67 -24.15
CA GLN A 402 19.94 -10.86 -24.62
C GLN A 402 19.73 -11.15 -26.10
N MET A 403 18.53 -10.88 -26.63
CA MET A 403 18.18 -11.20 -28.02
C MET A 403 18.81 -10.27 -29.05
N GLY A 404 19.17 -9.04 -28.68
CA GLY A 404 19.81 -8.05 -29.55
C GLY A 404 21.31 -7.88 -29.29
N GLY A 405 21.93 -8.79 -28.53
CA GLY A 405 23.33 -8.69 -28.14
C GLY A 405 24.27 -8.41 -29.31
N LEU A 406 25.26 -7.56 -29.07
CA LEU A 406 26.29 -7.18 -30.05
C LEU A 406 27.59 -7.93 -29.74
N GLN A 407 28.08 -8.69 -30.73
CA GLN A 407 29.35 -9.40 -30.58
C GLN A 407 30.52 -8.41 -30.57
N MET A 408 31.38 -8.55 -29.57
CA MET A 408 32.58 -7.73 -29.39
C MET A 408 33.80 -8.41 -30.02
N THR A 409 34.78 -7.60 -30.45
CA THR A 409 36.00 -8.09 -31.10
C THR A 409 37.25 -7.55 -30.43
N ASP A 410 38.30 -8.38 -30.35
CA ASP A 410 39.65 -8.02 -29.95
C ASP A 410 40.56 -8.11 -31.19
N VAL A 411 40.69 -6.99 -31.91
CA VAL A 411 41.34 -6.97 -33.24
C VAL A 411 42.86 -6.88 -33.14
N ASP A 412 43.38 -6.22 -32.10
CA ASP A 412 44.81 -6.03 -31.86
C ASP A 412 45.41 -7.08 -30.90
N ALA A 413 44.58 -7.97 -30.36
CA ALA A 413 44.95 -9.08 -29.49
C ALA A 413 45.57 -8.62 -28.16
N ASP A 414 45.07 -7.50 -27.62
CA ASP A 414 45.50 -6.95 -26.34
C ASP A 414 44.67 -7.46 -25.14
N GLY A 415 43.57 -8.20 -25.41
CA GLY A 415 42.67 -8.74 -24.40
C GLY A 415 41.47 -7.84 -24.07
N VAL A 416 41.37 -6.67 -24.69
CA VAL A 416 40.21 -5.76 -24.61
C VAL A 416 39.30 -6.01 -25.81
N TYR A 417 38.05 -6.35 -25.51
CA TYR A 417 37.03 -6.58 -26.50
C TYR A 417 36.19 -5.31 -26.68
N GLU A 418 35.92 -4.93 -27.92
CA GLU A 418 35.21 -3.70 -28.27
C GLU A 418 33.98 -3.99 -29.15
N ALA A 419 32.89 -3.25 -28.92
CA ALA A 419 31.76 -3.15 -29.82
C ALA A 419 31.24 -1.71 -29.87
N THR A 420 30.80 -1.28 -31.05
CA THR A 420 30.18 0.03 -31.27
C THR A 420 28.68 -0.12 -31.46
N ALA A 421 27.90 0.69 -30.75
CA ALA A 421 26.46 0.82 -31.00
C ALA A 421 26.12 2.29 -31.23
N ASN A 422 25.29 2.57 -32.24
CA ASN A 422 24.67 3.88 -32.39
C ASN A 422 23.46 3.93 -31.46
N VAL A 423 23.57 4.70 -30.38
CA VAL A 423 22.55 4.74 -29.32
C VAL A 423 21.65 5.96 -29.55
N SER A 424 20.34 5.81 -29.46
CA SER A 424 19.33 6.90 -29.44
C SER A 424 18.41 6.77 -28.20
N GLY A 425 17.46 7.67 -28.01
CA GLY A 425 16.57 7.64 -26.83
C GLY A 425 17.23 8.12 -25.52
N ALA A 426 16.87 7.46 -24.41
CA ALA A 426 17.17 7.89 -23.03
C ALA A 426 18.65 8.24 -22.78
N SER A 427 18.90 9.25 -21.93
CA SER A 427 20.26 9.64 -21.53
C SER A 427 21.00 8.56 -20.73
N THR A 428 20.26 7.76 -19.98
CA THR A 428 20.80 6.65 -19.21
C THR A 428 20.69 5.35 -19.99
N ILE A 429 21.81 4.66 -20.16
CA ILE A 429 21.84 3.30 -20.69
C ILE A 429 22.24 2.30 -19.62
N LEU A 430 21.56 1.16 -19.61
CA LEU A 430 21.91 0.01 -18.81
C LEU A 430 22.41 -1.12 -19.69
N TYR A 431 23.51 -1.73 -19.28
CA TYR A 431 24.18 -2.73 -20.10
C TYR A 431 24.93 -3.76 -19.27
N LYS A 432 25.29 -4.87 -19.92
CA LYS A 432 26.12 -5.94 -19.36
C LYS A 432 27.03 -6.52 -20.42
N PHE A 433 28.17 -7.02 -19.98
CA PHE A 433 29.00 -7.90 -20.78
C PHE A 433 28.60 -9.37 -20.57
N VAL A 434 28.73 -10.16 -21.63
CA VAL A 434 28.41 -11.58 -21.64
C VAL A 434 29.57 -12.35 -22.27
N ASN A 435 30.04 -13.37 -21.57
CA ASN A 435 31.07 -14.29 -22.04
C ASN A 435 30.41 -15.58 -22.59
N GLY A 436 30.12 -15.59 -23.89
CA GLY A 436 29.33 -16.58 -24.62
C GLY A 436 28.15 -15.94 -25.35
N ASP A 437 27.53 -16.64 -26.30
CA ASP A 437 26.44 -16.11 -27.13
C ASP A 437 25.12 -16.05 -26.33
N PRO A 438 24.58 -14.85 -26.03
CA PRO A 438 23.36 -14.71 -25.21
C PRO A 438 22.09 -15.18 -25.94
N SER A 439 22.13 -15.35 -27.27
CA SER A 439 20.96 -15.79 -28.06
C SER A 439 20.71 -17.30 -27.99
N ALA A 440 21.66 -18.08 -27.46
CA ALA A 440 21.56 -19.53 -27.33
C ALA A 440 20.58 -19.99 -26.23
N GLY A 441 20.17 -19.08 -25.34
CA GLY A 441 19.22 -19.32 -24.25
C GLY A 441 19.80 -20.15 -23.09
N ASP A 442 19.13 -20.08 -21.93
CA ASP A 442 19.54 -20.75 -20.69
C ASP A 442 19.25 -22.28 -20.75
N GLN A 443 20.12 -23.02 -21.43
CA GLN A 443 20.12 -24.49 -21.45
C GLN A 443 21.30 -25.09 -20.66
N GLY A 444 21.82 -24.33 -19.69
CA GLY A 444 22.69 -24.87 -18.64
C GLY A 444 24.17 -25.03 -18.96
N VAL A 445 24.64 -24.71 -20.18
CA VAL A 445 26.04 -24.34 -20.48
C VAL A 445 26.04 -23.65 -21.86
N ASP A 446 26.24 -22.33 -21.95
CA ASP A 446 26.91 -21.71 -23.12
C ASP A 446 27.17 -20.19 -23.04
N TYR A 447 26.81 -19.50 -21.95
CA TYR A 447 27.30 -18.14 -21.69
C TYR A 447 27.32 -17.78 -20.19
N PHE A 448 28.12 -16.78 -19.83
CA PHE A 448 28.20 -16.21 -18.48
C PHE A 448 27.97 -14.71 -18.54
N GLU A 449 26.88 -14.24 -17.94
CA GLU A 449 26.53 -12.82 -17.83
C GLU A 449 27.13 -12.22 -16.56
N GLU A 450 27.55 -10.95 -16.59
CA GLU A 450 28.00 -10.25 -15.39
C GLU A 450 26.93 -10.28 -14.29
N SER A 451 27.35 -10.67 -13.09
CA SER A 451 26.52 -10.58 -11.89
C SER A 451 26.56 -9.18 -11.27
N GLY A 452 27.70 -8.50 -11.42
CA GLY A 452 28.03 -7.27 -10.70
C GLY A 452 28.22 -7.46 -9.20
N ILE A 453 28.39 -8.71 -8.73
CA ILE A 453 28.72 -9.06 -7.35
C ILE A 453 30.18 -9.53 -7.32
N GLN A 454 30.96 -8.96 -6.42
CA GLN A 454 32.34 -9.37 -6.13
C GLN A 454 32.35 -10.17 -4.84
N LEU A 455 32.94 -11.38 -4.91
CA LEU A 455 33.04 -12.31 -3.79
C LEU A 455 34.50 -12.49 -3.38
N ASP A 456 34.72 -12.69 -2.08
CA ASP A 456 36.02 -13.11 -1.55
C ASP A 456 36.28 -14.62 -1.74
N GLU A 457 37.42 -15.10 -1.24
CA GLU A 457 37.80 -16.52 -1.28
C GLU A 457 36.89 -17.46 -0.47
N ASN A 458 36.08 -16.91 0.45
CA ASN A 458 35.11 -17.63 1.26
C ASN A 458 33.69 -17.54 0.69
N ASN A 459 33.54 -16.95 -0.50
CA ASN A 459 32.26 -16.76 -1.17
C ASN A 459 31.36 -15.72 -0.48
N GLU A 460 31.94 -14.81 0.30
CA GLU A 460 31.28 -13.67 0.95
C GLU A 460 31.33 -12.45 0.03
N GLU A 461 30.23 -11.69 -0.03
CA GLU A 461 30.14 -10.46 -0.82
C GLU A 461 31.01 -9.36 -0.22
N ILE A 462 31.88 -8.78 -1.04
CA ILE A 462 32.79 -7.70 -0.65
C ILE A 462 32.48 -6.37 -1.31
N ALA A 463 31.87 -6.39 -2.50
CA ALA A 463 31.47 -5.22 -3.26
C ALA A 463 30.44 -5.61 -4.33
N THR A 464 29.66 -4.63 -4.77
CA THR A 464 28.75 -4.75 -5.91
C THR A 464 28.96 -3.57 -6.86
N PHE A 465 28.41 -3.65 -8.07
CA PHE A 465 28.42 -2.50 -8.99
C PHE A 465 27.76 -1.26 -8.40
N GLU A 466 26.77 -1.44 -7.53
CA GLU A 466 26.13 -0.34 -6.82
C GLU A 466 27.08 0.28 -5.78
N THR A 467 27.74 -0.53 -4.95
CA THR A 467 28.70 0.00 -3.95
C THR A 467 29.92 0.64 -4.59
N ASP A 468 30.33 0.12 -5.76
CA ASP A 468 31.47 0.64 -6.53
C ASP A 468 31.08 1.79 -7.47
N GLY A 469 29.78 2.11 -7.57
CA GLY A 469 29.27 3.26 -8.30
C GLY A 469 29.29 3.13 -9.83
N CYS A 470 29.29 1.91 -10.38
CA CYS A 470 29.20 1.68 -11.83
C CYS A 470 27.96 0.90 -12.27
N GLY A 471 27.00 0.65 -11.39
CA GLY A 471 25.77 -0.04 -11.76
C GLY A 471 24.63 0.05 -10.76
N LEU A 472 23.54 -0.61 -11.11
CA LEU A 472 22.27 -0.62 -10.38
C LEU A 472 21.72 -2.03 -10.25
N ALA A 473 21.03 -2.31 -9.14
CA ALA A 473 20.34 -3.58 -8.95
C ALA A 473 19.28 -3.80 -10.04
N ASN A 474 19.21 -5.02 -10.57
CA ASN A 474 18.28 -5.37 -11.64
C ASN A 474 16.95 -5.99 -11.14
N GLY A 475 16.71 -6.01 -9.83
CA GLY A 475 15.54 -6.63 -9.22
C GLY A 475 15.53 -8.17 -9.18
N PHE A 476 16.56 -8.83 -9.73
CA PHE A 476 16.71 -10.31 -9.77
C PHE A 476 17.93 -10.81 -8.99
N GLY A 477 18.49 -9.99 -8.10
CA GLY A 477 19.66 -10.35 -7.29
C GLY A 477 21.00 -10.21 -8.03
N ALA A 478 21.06 -9.42 -9.09
CA ALA A 478 22.28 -9.04 -9.81
C ALA A 478 22.24 -7.55 -10.17
N TYR A 479 23.27 -7.06 -10.86
CA TYR A 479 23.42 -5.64 -11.19
C TYR A 479 23.68 -5.40 -12.67
N ASN A 480 23.09 -4.34 -13.23
CA ASN A 480 23.39 -3.82 -14.55
C ASN A 480 24.46 -2.72 -14.46
N ARG A 481 25.34 -2.58 -15.45
CA ARG A 481 26.19 -1.39 -15.56
C ARG A 481 25.36 -0.19 -15.99
N ILE A 482 25.74 1.00 -15.55
CA ILE A 482 25.07 2.27 -15.89
C ILE A 482 26.04 3.20 -16.62
N HIS A 483 25.54 3.89 -17.66
CA HIS A 483 26.26 4.97 -18.33
C HIS A 483 25.32 6.11 -18.70
N GLU A 484 25.77 7.35 -18.50
CA GLU A 484 25.09 8.56 -18.96
C GLU A 484 25.76 9.06 -20.23
N ARG A 485 25.05 9.00 -21.35
CA ARG A 485 25.56 9.45 -22.66
C ARG A 485 25.44 10.96 -22.81
N SER A 486 26.45 11.52 -23.48
CA SER A 486 26.58 12.94 -23.80
C SER A 486 25.81 13.36 -25.05
N GLY A 487 25.47 12.41 -25.93
CA GLY A 487 24.91 12.68 -27.26
C GLY A 487 25.96 12.97 -28.35
N GLU A 488 27.23 12.77 -28.03
CA GLU A 488 28.36 12.81 -28.96
C GLU A 488 29.07 11.45 -28.97
N ASP A 489 29.95 11.22 -29.96
CA ASP A 489 30.67 9.94 -30.05
C ASP A 489 31.56 9.71 -28.81
N GLU A 490 31.43 8.55 -28.19
CA GLU A 490 32.07 8.20 -26.92
C GLU A 490 32.84 6.88 -26.98
N ILE A 491 33.99 6.85 -26.29
CA ILE A 491 34.76 5.64 -26.06
C ILE A 491 34.78 5.40 -24.56
N LEU A 492 34.11 4.33 -24.10
CA LEU A 492 34.05 4.00 -22.69
C LEU A 492 35.41 3.49 -22.20
N GLU A 493 35.70 3.68 -20.91
CA GLU A 493 36.91 3.08 -20.32
C GLU A 493 36.82 1.54 -20.36
N ALA A 494 37.96 0.89 -20.60
CA ALA A 494 38.01 -0.57 -20.55
C ALA A 494 37.96 -1.03 -19.09
N VAL A 495 36.89 -1.73 -18.75
CA VAL A 495 36.64 -2.28 -17.42
C VAL A 495 36.85 -3.77 -17.41
N CYS A 496 37.35 -4.31 -16.30
CA CYS A 496 37.47 -5.74 -16.11
C CYS A 496 36.10 -6.39 -16.04
N PHE A 497 35.97 -7.57 -16.63
CA PHE A 497 34.74 -8.35 -16.55
C PHE A 497 34.29 -8.54 -15.08
N ASN A 498 33.02 -8.26 -14.81
CA ASN A 498 32.38 -8.31 -13.50
C ASN A 498 32.95 -7.32 -12.46
N LYS A 499 33.68 -6.27 -12.87
CA LYS A 499 34.21 -5.20 -12.00
C LYS A 499 34.02 -3.79 -12.59
N CYS A 500 34.08 -2.76 -11.74
CA CYS A 500 34.00 -1.36 -12.15
C CYS A 500 35.35 -0.75 -12.59
N SER A 501 36.45 -1.46 -12.39
CA SER A 501 37.82 -1.00 -12.66
C SER A 501 38.53 -1.89 -13.69
N SER A 502 39.65 -1.42 -14.26
CA SER A 502 40.51 -2.20 -15.16
C SER A 502 41.06 -3.47 -14.49
N CYS A 503 41.40 -4.49 -15.27
CA CYS A 503 41.98 -5.71 -14.70
C CYS A 503 43.36 -5.43 -14.12
N VAL A 504 43.71 -6.10 -13.01
CA VAL A 504 45.01 -5.88 -12.36
C VAL A 504 46.01 -6.90 -12.90
N VAL A 505 46.95 -6.46 -13.74
CA VAL A 505 48.11 -7.27 -14.15
C VAL A 505 49.15 -7.34 -13.01
N SER A 506 48.89 -8.22 -12.05
CA SER A 506 49.81 -8.77 -11.04
C SER A 506 50.32 -7.89 -9.90
N VAL A 507 50.02 -8.37 -8.68
CA VAL A 507 50.75 -8.34 -7.39
C VAL A 507 51.83 -7.26 -7.15
N GLN A 508 51.49 -5.98 -7.29
CA GLN A 508 52.04 -4.91 -6.46
C GLN A 508 51.26 -3.61 -6.69
N GLU A 509 50.17 -3.45 -5.94
CA GLU A 509 49.71 -2.21 -5.29
C GLU A 509 48.26 -2.43 -4.83
N LEU A 510 48.13 -3.24 -3.77
CA LEU A 510 47.13 -2.91 -2.77
C LEU A 510 47.72 -1.74 -1.97
N ASP A 511 46.89 -0.72 -1.79
CA ASP A 511 47.02 0.38 -0.84
C ASP A 511 47.54 1.72 -1.40
N ALA A 512 46.62 2.55 -1.91
CA ALA A 512 46.40 3.89 -1.37
C ALA A 512 45.18 4.54 -2.04
N THR A 513 44.11 4.76 -1.28
CA THR A 513 43.24 5.93 -1.51
C THR A 513 44.16 7.16 -1.56
N LEU A 514 44.33 7.78 -2.74
CA LEU A 514 45.19 8.97 -2.89
C LEU A 514 44.71 10.12 -1.99
N PHE A 515 43.41 10.13 -1.68
CA PHE A 515 42.75 11.08 -0.81
C PHE A 515 41.44 10.53 -0.22
N GLU A 516 41.01 11.09 0.90
CA GLU A 516 39.71 10.90 1.53
C GLU A 516 38.97 12.23 1.59
N ALA A 517 37.63 12.19 1.58
CA ALA A 517 36.79 13.38 1.67
C ALA A 517 35.77 13.18 2.80
N TYR A 518 35.80 14.05 3.82
CA TYR A 518 34.88 13.96 4.95
C TYR A 518 34.43 15.33 5.50
N PRO A 519 33.25 15.42 6.13
CA PRO A 519 32.23 14.37 6.17
C PRO A 519 31.66 14.11 4.75
N ASN A 520 31.15 12.90 4.50
CA ASN A 520 30.42 12.58 3.28
C ASN A 520 29.21 11.72 3.71
N PRO A 521 27.97 12.25 3.74
CA PRO A 521 27.54 13.54 3.20
C PRO A 521 28.14 14.77 3.92
N PHE A 522 28.35 15.87 3.19
CA PHE A 522 28.88 17.13 3.71
C PHE A 522 27.84 18.24 3.70
N ASP A 523 27.89 19.12 4.69
CA ASP A 523 27.01 20.29 4.76
C ASP A 523 27.86 21.55 4.94
N HIS A 524 27.80 22.46 3.95
CA HIS A 524 28.55 23.73 3.86
C HIS A 524 30.09 23.63 3.89
N ARG A 525 30.69 22.49 4.29
CA ARG A 525 32.14 22.27 4.35
C ARG A 525 32.51 20.83 4.05
N LEU A 526 33.52 20.66 3.20
CA LEU A 526 34.12 19.37 2.86
C LEU A 526 35.63 19.43 3.11
N GLN A 527 36.18 18.49 3.87
CA GLN A 527 37.62 18.37 4.09
C GLN A 527 38.18 17.22 3.25
N LEU A 528 39.22 17.51 2.48
CA LEU A 528 40.01 16.55 1.75
C LEU A 528 41.28 16.23 2.53
N VAL A 529 41.63 14.96 2.67
CA VAL A 529 42.86 14.48 3.32
C VAL A 529 43.64 13.64 2.32
N PHE A 530 44.94 13.89 2.17
CA PHE A 530 45.76 13.27 1.14
C PHE A 530 46.79 12.31 1.76
N SER A 531 46.92 11.10 1.21
CA SER A 531 47.68 10.00 1.85
C SER A 531 49.20 10.11 1.65
N SER A 532 49.65 10.77 0.58
CA SER A 532 50.99 11.37 0.40
C SER A 532 51.07 11.98 -1.00
N THR A 533 51.27 13.28 -1.12
CA THR A 533 51.43 13.94 -2.43
C THR A 533 52.90 13.98 -2.84
N ASP A 534 53.36 12.96 -3.56
CA ASP A 534 54.74 12.90 -4.10
C ASP A 534 54.95 13.84 -5.31
N ALA A 535 53.85 14.29 -5.93
CA ALA A 535 53.84 15.26 -7.03
C ALA A 535 52.69 16.28 -6.86
N ALA A 536 52.74 17.38 -7.60
CA ALA A 536 51.63 18.32 -7.67
C ALA A 536 50.51 17.71 -8.55
N SER A 537 49.31 17.59 -8.00
CA SER A 537 48.16 16.96 -8.67
C SER A 537 47.03 17.97 -8.86
N GLN A 538 46.36 17.90 -10.00
CA GLN A 538 45.17 18.70 -10.28
C GLN A 538 43.94 17.93 -9.81
N PHE A 539 43.01 18.61 -9.15
CA PHE A 539 41.73 18.07 -8.73
C PHE A 539 40.61 18.84 -9.36
N VAL A 540 39.59 18.11 -9.82
CA VAL A 540 38.40 18.67 -10.46
C VAL A 540 37.18 18.11 -9.76
N ILE A 541 36.27 19.01 -9.39
CA ILE A 541 34.96 18.66 -8.85
C ILE A 541 33.93 19.01 -9.91
N THR A 542 33.13 18.03 -10.29
CA THR A 542 31.98 18.21 -11.18
C THR A 542 30.69 17.92 -10.42
N ASP A 543 29.58 18.52 -10.84
CA ASP A 543 28.26 18.01 -10.46
C ASP A 543 27.91 16.75 -11.26
N ALA A 544 26.77 16.13 -10.97
CA ALA A 544 26.28 14.94 -11.64
C ALA A 544 26.12 15.10 -13.17
N SER A 545 25.98 16.33 -13.68
CA SER A 545 25.91 16.61 -15.13
C SER A 545 27.29 16.76 -15.80
N GLY A 546 28.38 16.56 -15.05
CA GLY A 546 29.75 16.74 -15.55
C GLY A 546 30.20 18.21 -15.62
N ARG A 547 29.36 19.17 -15.20
CA ARG A 547 29.74 20.58 -15.15
C ARG A 547 30.74 20.80 -14.03
N VAL A 548 31.87 21.44 -14.35
CA VAL A 548 32.93 21.76 -13.38
C VAL A 548 32.43 22.80 -12.38
N ILE A 549 32.40 22.40 -11.11
CA ILE A 549 32.02 23.22 -9.95
C ILE A 549 33.25 23.91 -9.38
N GLU A 550 34.34 23.15 -9.20
CA GLU A 550 35.59 23.67 -8.69
C GLU A 550 36.80 22.92 -9.28
N ASN A 551 37.92 23.61 -9.40
CA ASN A 551 39.18 23.04 -9.86
C ASN A 551 40.32 23.68 -9.06
N PHE A 552 41.17 22.85 -8.47
CA PHE A 552 42.27 23.29 -7.63
C PHE A 552 43.49 22.39 -7.79
N ASN A 553 44.66 22.92 -7.46
CA ASN A 553 45.91 22.17 -7.47
C ASN A 553 46.35 21.92 -6.03
N VAL A 554 46.78 20.70 -5.76
CA VAL A 554 47.39 20.32 -4.48
C VAL A 554 48.90 20.26 -4.70
N ILE A 555 49.66 20.97 -3.85
CA ILE A 555 51.13 20.96 -3.93
C ILE A 555 51.71 19.74 -3.21
N ALA A 556 52.87 19.28 -3.67
CA ALA A 556 53.59 18.18 -3.04
C ALA A 556 53.84 18.45 -1.55
N GLY A 557 53.46 17.50 -0.69
CA GLY A 557 53.55 17.58 0.78
C GLY A 557 52.33 18.20 1.48
N GLN A 558 51.29 18.61 0.77
CA GLN A 558 50.02 19.03 1.37
C GLN A 558 49.21 17.81 1.80
N THR A 559 48.81 17.76 3.07
CA THR A 559 48.11 16.61 3.68
C THR A 559 46.61 16.80 3.84
N SER A 560 46.10 18.03 3.72
CA SER A 560 44.65 18.31 3.75
C SER A 560 44.28 19.63 3.07
N MET A 561 42.99 19.77 2.72
CA MET A 561 42.39 20.97 2.15
C MET A 561 40.91 21.08 2.56
N ASP A 562 40.48 22.25 3.03
CA ASP A 562 39.07 22.52 3.32
C ASP A 562 38.42 23.29 2.18
N LEU A 563 37.28 22.80 1.72
CA LEU A 563 36.43 23.41 0.71
C LEU A 563 35.19 24.02 1.36
N ASN A 564 34.84 25.24 0.94
CA ASN A 564 33.61 25.91 1.34
C ASN A 564 32.54 25.63 0.30
N THR A 565 31.59 24.78 0.65
CA THR A 565 30.56 24.27 -0.27
C THR A 565 29.21 24.95 -0.08
N SER A 566 29.12 26.01 0.74
CA SER A 566 27.87 26.74 1.03
C SER A 566 27.12 27.32 -0.18
N LYS A 567 27.76 27.35 -1.35
CA LYS A 567 27.18 27.84 -2.62
C LYS A 567 26.84 26.71 -3.59
N TRP A 568 27.18 25.49 -3.24
CA TRP A 568 26.90 24.31 -4.04
C TRP A 568 25.43 23.96 -3.83
N SER A 569 24.76 23.51 -4.90
CA SER A 569 23.37 23.05 -4.79
C SER A 569 23.33 21.69 -4.06
N ASN A 570 22.21 21.30 -3.46
CA ASN A 570 22.09 19.93 -2.96
C ASN A 570 22.20 18.94 -4.14
N GLY A 571 22.86 17.81 -3.92
CA GLY A 571 23.05 16.81 -4.96
C GLY A 571 24.40 16.11 -4.88
N THR A 572 24.70 15.33 -5.92
CA THR A 572 25.91 14.52 -6.00
C THR A 572 26.99 15.22 -6.81
N TYR A 573 28.22 15.15 -6.31
CA TYR A 573 29.41 15.68 -6.93
C TYR A 573 30.45 14.58 -7.09
N ILE A 574 31.32 14.73 -8.09
CA ILE A 574 32.42 13.80 -8.35
C ILE A 574 33.72 14.58 -8.21
N LEU A 575 34.55 14.19 -7.24
CA LEU A 575 35.93 14.68 -7.11
C LEU A 575 36.87 13.71 -7.82
N ARG A 576 37.64 14.23 -8.78
CA ARG A 576 38.62 13.47 -9.58
C ARG A 576 40.03 14.03 -9.40
N SER A 577 41.04 13.16 -9.37
CA SER A 577 42.45 13.56 -9.37
C SER A 577 43.09 13.29 -10.74
N GLN A 578 43.63 14.31 -11.39
CA GLN A 578 44.41 14.16 -12.62
C GLN A 578 45.91 14.23 -12.30
N THR A 579 46.59 13.09 -12.44
CA THR A 579 48.06 12.99 -12.40
C THR A 579 48.63 12.87 -13.82
N SER A 580 49.90 13.23 -14.01
CA SER A 580 50.56 13.17 -15.33
C SER A 580 50.69 11.76 -15.92
N ASP A 581 50.46 10.74 -15.10
CA ASP A 581 50.76 9.34 -15.41
C ASP A 581 49.48 8.50 -15.62
N GLY A 582 48.31 9.14 -15.66
CA GLY A 582 47.03 8.50 -16.02
C GLY A 582 46.31 7.77 -14.88
N VAL A 583 46.77 7.89 -13.63
CA VAL A 583 46.05 7.37 -12.45
C VAL A 583 44.96 8.36 -12.04
N ASP A 584 43.70 7.93 -12.09
CA ASP A 584 42.51 8.72 -11.75
C ASP A 584 41.82 8.10 -10.52
N ALA A 585 41.98 8.71 -9.35
CA ALA A 585 41.19 8.37 -8.16
C ALA A 585 39.96 9.28 -8.12
N ARG A 586 38.78 8.67 -7.93
CA ARG A 586 37.49 9.36 -7.90
C ARG A 586 36.76 9.09 -6.59
N VAL A 587 36.11 10.10 -6.04
CA VAL A 587 35.23 9.98 -4.86
C VAL A 587 33.91 10.69 -5.14
N PHE A 588 32.80 10.01 -4.87
CA PHE A 588 31.47 10.60 -4.88
C PHE A 588 31.22 11.36 -3.59
N LEU A 589 30.70 12.58 -3.72
CA LEU A 589 30.44 13.47 -2.60
C LEU A 589 28.95 13.83 -2.61
N LYS A 590 28.27 13.70 -1.47
CA LYS A 590 26.87 14.08 -1.30
C LYS A 590 26.76 15.38 -0.49
N HIS A 591 26.22 16.44 -1.09
CA HIS A 591 25.91 17.71 -0.40
C HIS A 591 24.47 17.69 0.14
#